data_AF-A0A8I1A313-F1
#
_entry.id   AF-A0A8I1A313-F1
#
_cell.length_a   1.000
_cell.length_b   1.000
_cell.length_c   1.000
_cell.angle_alpha   90.00
_cell.angle_beta   90.00
_cell.angle_gamma   90.00
#
_symmetry.space_group_name_H-M   'P 1'
#
loop_
_entity.id
_entity.type
_entity.pdbx_description
1 polymer ?
#
loop_
_entity_poly.entity_id
_entity_poly.type
_entity_poly.pdbx_seq_one_letter_code
_entity_poly.pdbx_strand_id
1 'polypeptide(L)'
;MPPKTSQFRSWDDYYIPGTTVLRNKLTSTAEPYGTTDPDKLRSYEEAATHIRMGELARTPVSGKFDYNHLKAIHQTLFQDVYDWAGKERTGPLNQMSKSGPDVVNYPPGDPHAPTVNYGYYPAPAIADAADLQFRRLAKQDLLRGRGREEFLTGLAEHWGEINTIHSFREGNTRTQFVFFSELSRHAGYELDIAQFSENAPLRTEFVYARFYNQSTTRTDRLEAVLNKALTEVSMATKFSP
;
A
#
# COMPACT_ATOMS: atom_id res chain seq x y z
N MET A 1 -15.92 16.75 -25.66
CA MET A 1 -15.25 15.73 -24.82
C MET A 1 -16.18 14.53 -24.69
N PRO A 2 -15.66 13.29 -24.61
CA PRO A 2 -16.51 12.13 -24.31
C PRO A 2 -17.22 12.32 -22.96
N PRO A 3 -18.37 11.65 -22.72
CA PRO A 3 -19.09 11.73 -21.45
C PRO A 3 -18.34 11.00 -20.32
N LYS A 4 -18.46 11.50 -19.08
CA LYS A 4 -17.82 10.89 -17.90
C LYS A 4 -18.43 9.51 -17.63
N THR A 5 -17.66 8.47 -17.90
CA THR A 5 -18.02 7.10 -17.52
C THR A 5 -17.45 6.77 -16.15
N SER A 6 -18.27 6.18 -15.28
CA SER A 6 -17.81 5.63 -13.98
C SER A 6 -17.04 4.31 -14.13
N GLN A 7 -16.93 3.79 -15.35
CA GLN A 7 -16.23 2.56 -15.65
C GLN A 7 -14.80 2.86 -16.10
N PHE A 8 -13.85 2.23 -15.41
CA PHE A 8 -12.43 2.19 -15.75
C PHE A 8 -12.16 0.82 -16.37
N ARG A 9 -11.90 0.75 -17.67
CA ARG A 9 -11.74 -0.51 -18.43
C ARG A 9 -10.29 -0.74 -18.88
N SER A 10 -9.49 0.32 -18.90
CA SER A 10 -8.10 0.32 -19.31
C SER A 10 -7.26 1.24 -18.41
N TRP A 11 -5.93 1.16 -18.55
CA TRP A 11 -5.00 2.02 -17.81
C TRP A 11 -5.20 3.51 -18.09
N ASP A 12 -5.60 3.86 -19.31
CA ASP A 12 -5.75 5.25 -19.73
C ASP A 12 -7.05 5.88 -19.21
N ASP A 13 -8.06 5.07 -18.88
CA ASP A 13 -9.31 5.55 -18.30
C ASP A 13 -9.13 6.23 -16.94
N TYR A 14 -8.02 5.95 -16.26
CA TYR A 14 -7.68 6.58 -14.99
C TYR A 14 -7.26 8.04 -15.15
N TYR A 15 -6.84 8.49 -16.33
CA TYR A 15 -6.39 9.86 -16.55
C TYR A 15 -7.50 10.80 -17.01
N ILE A 16 -7.37 12.07 -16.65
CA ILE A 16 -8.18 13.14 -17.25
C ILE A 16 -7.75 13.26 -18.71
N PRO A 17 -8.69 13.24 -19.68
CA PRO A 17 -8.34 13.25 -21.10
C PRO A 17 -7.37 14.37 -21.47
N GLY A 18 -6.27 14.01 -22.15
CA GLY A 18 -5.23 14.95 -22.57
C GLY A 18 -4.20 15.31 -21.49
N THR A 19 -4.22 14.65 -20.34
CA THR A 19 -3.28 14.88 -19.23
C THR A 19 -2.74 13.56 -18.68
N THR A 20 -1.77 13.65 -17.77
CA THR A 20 -1.29 12.54 -16.95
C THR A 20 -1.83 12.58 -15.52
N VAL A 21 -2.77 13.49 -15.23
CA VAL A 21 -3.39 13.64 -13.91
C VAL A 21 -4.55 12.66 -13.78
N LEU A 22 -4.63 11.97 -12.64
CA LEU A 22 -5.68 11.00 -12.37
C LEU A 22 -7.04 11.71 -12.27
N ARG A 23 -8.08 11.09 -12.85
CA ARG A 23 -9.48 11.50 -12.64
C ARG A 23 -9.77 11.47 -11.16
N ASN A 24 -10.34 12.56 -10.67
CA ASN A 24 -10.53 12.80 -9.26
C ASN A 24 -11.84 13.53 -8.98
N LYS A 25 -12.22 13.59 -7.70
CA LYS A 25 -13.51 14.15 -7.25
C LYS A 25 -13.51 15.67 -7.07
N LEU A 26 -12.40 16.38 -7.33
CA LEU A 26 -12.36 17.84 -7.33
C LEU A 26 -12.97 18.41 -8.62
N THR A 27 -14.28 18.19 -8.81
CA THR A 27 -14.97 18.53 -10.05
C THR A 27 -15.61 19.90 -10.00
N SER A 28 -15.69 20.56 -11.16
CA SER A 28 -16.51 21.75 -11.39
C SER A 28 -17.24 21.65 -12.72
N THR A 29 -18.09 22.63 -13.05
CA THR A 29 -18.73 22.71 -14.38
C THR A 29 -17.69 22.77 -15.51
N ALA A 30 -16.54 23.42 -15.27
CA ALA A 30 -15.43 23.51 -16.23
C ALA A 30 -14.53 22.26 -16.21
N GLU A 31 -14.45 21.57 -15.07
CA GLU A 31 -13.58 20.42 -14.83
C GLU A 31 -14.40 19.18 -14.42
N PRO A 32 -15.18 18.57 -15.34
CA PRO A 32 -16.08 17.47 -14.99
C PRO A 32 -15.36 16.19 -14.55
N TYR A 33 -14.07 16.05 -14.90
CA TYR A 33 -13.23 14.89 -14.59
C TYR A 33 -12.33 15.08 -13.36
N GLY A 34 -12.40 16.24 -12.71
CA GLY A 34 -11.52 16.63 -11.61
C GLY A 34 -10.51 17.70 -12.04
N THR A 35 -9.79 18.25 -11.06
CA THR A 35 -8.71 19.22 -11.30
C THR A 35 -7.63 18.62 -12.20
N THR A 36 -7.14 19.39 -13.19
CA THR A 36 -5.96 19.02 -13.99
C THR A 36 -4.64 19.49 -13.39
N ASP A 37 -4.70 20.24 -12.28
CA ASP A 37 -3.52 20.65 -11.52
C ASP A 37 -3.03 19.48 -10.63
N PRO A 38 -1.82 18.93 -10.88
CA PRO A 38 -1.29 17.79 -10.13
C PRO A 38 -0.95 18.12 -8.67
N ASP A 39 -0.53 19.35 -8.38
CA ASP A 39 -0.16 19.76 -7.02
C ASP A 39 -1.42 19.97 -6.18
N LYS A 40 -2.46 20.57 -6.77
CA LYS A 40 -3.78 20.66 -6.14
C LYS A 40 -4.38 19.28 -5.84
N LEU A 41 -4.25 18.33 -6.78
CA LEU A 41 -4.69 16.95 -6.53
C LEU A 41 -3.91 16.30 -5.39
N ARG A 42 -2.58 16.43 -5.39
CA ARG A 42 -1.72 15.90 -4.33
C ARG A 42 -2.12 16.42 -2.95
N SER A 43 -2.19 17.74 -2.79
CA SER A 43 -2.53 18.35 -1.50
C SER A 43 -3.92 17.94 -1.01
N TYR A 44 -4.89 17.84 -1.91
CA TYR A 44 -6.24 17.38 -1.56
C TYR A 44 -6.26 15.90 -1.18
N GLU A 45 -5.58 15.04 -1.95
CA GLU A 45 -5.50 13.61 -1.65
C GLU A 45 -4.83 13.35 -0.30
N GLU A 46 -3.71 14.03 -0.02
CA GLU A 46 -3.01 13.95 1.27
C GLU A 46 -3.93 14.37 2.42
N ALA A 47 -4.60 15.52 2.31
CA ALA A 47 -5.51 16.01 3.34
C ALA A 47 -6.69 15.06 3.57
N ALA A 48 -7.37 14.62 2.50
CA ALA A 48 -8.51 13.72 2.58
C ALA A 48 -8.10 12.36 3.17
N THR A 49 -7.00 11.77 2.70
CA THR A 49 -6.52 10.47 3.19
C THR A 49 -6.04 10.54 4.62
N HIS A 50 -5.44 11.66 5.06
CA HIS A 50 -5.04 11.86 6.46
C HIS A 50 -6.24 11.84 7.42
N ILE A 51 -7.35 12.51 7.06
CA ILE A 51 -8.60 12.47 7.83
C ILE A 51 -9.09 11.03 7.96
N ARG A 52 -9.15 10.28 6.84
CA ARG A 52 -9.61 8.89 6.82
C ARG A 52 -8.69 7.95 7.60
N MET A 53 -7.38 8.16 7.57
CA MET A 53 -6.45 7.39 8.43
C MET A 53 -6.73 7.64 9.91
N GLY A 54 -7.01 8.88 10.33
CA GLY A 54 -7.37 9.21 11.70
C GLY A 54 -8.74 8.65 12.13
N GLU A 55 -9.68 8.51 11.21
CA GLU A 55 -10.94 7.80 11.45
C GLU A 55 -10.71 6.30 11.62
N LEU A 56 -9.94 5.67 10.73
CA LEU A 56 -9.62 4.24 10.80
C LEU A 56 -8.85 3.84 12.06
N ALA A 57 -7.96 4.72 12.54
CA ALA A 57 -7.25 4.50 13.80
C ALA A 57 -8.22 4.39 15.01
N ARG A 58 -9.37 5.07 14.96
CA ARG A 58 -10.40 5.05 16.02
C ARG A 58 -11.48 4.00 15.77
N THR A 59 -11.85 3.80 14.52
CA THR A 59 -12.90 2.89 14.09
C THR A 59 -12.42 2.13 12.85
N PRO A 60 -11.65 1.05 13.05
CA PRO A 60 -11.16 0.24 11.95
C PRO A 60 -12.29 -0.30 11.07
N VAL A 61 -12.00 -0.56 9.80
CA VAL A 61 -12.94 -1.31 8.96
C VAL A 61 -13.09 -2.71 9.57
N SER A 62 -14.32 -3.19 9.68
CA SER A 62 -14.53 -4.58 10.10
C SER A 62 -14.12 -5.53 8.97
N GLY A 63 -13.29 -6.52 9.29
CA GLY A 63 -12.81 -7.49 8.31
C GLY A 63 -12.16 -8.71 8.94
N LYS A 64 -11.70 -9.63 8.08
CA LYS A 64 -11.12 -10.92 8.48
C LYS A 64 -9.63 -11.04 8.13
N PHE A 65 -8.97 -9.91 7.87
CA PHE A 65 -7.63 -9.87 7.30
C PHE A 65 -7.53 -10.65 5.96
N ASP A 66 -8.56 -10.53 5.13
CA ASP A 66 -8.61 -11.09 3.78
C ASP A 66 -8.48 -9.99 2.71
N TYR A 67 -8.54 -10.37 1.44
CA TYR A 67 -8.38 -9.42 0.35
C TYR A 67 -9.50 -8.38 0.31
N ASN A 68 -10.73 -8.78 0.63
CA ASN A 68 -11.86 -7.87 0.74
C ASN A 68 -11.63 -6.82 1.83
N HIS A 69 -11.01 -7.20 2.94
CA HIS A 69 -10.63 -6.27 3.99
C HIS A 69 -9.63 -5.22 3.47
N LEU A 70 -8.57 -5.64 2.76
CA LEU A 70 -7.61 -4.71 2.15
C LEU A 70 -8.29 -3.74 1.17
N LYS A 71 -9.22 -4.23 0.34
CA LYS A 71 -10.00 -3.40 -0.59
C LYS A 71 -10.93 -2.43 0.13
N ALA A 72 -11.53 -2.83 1.24
CA ALA A 72 -12.39 -1.96 2.04
C ALA A 72 -11.61 -0.86 2.78
N ILE A 73 -10.39 -1.15 3.25
CA ILE A 73 -9.46 -0.13 3.76
C ILE A 73 -9.13 0.86 2.64
N HIS A 74 -8.75 0.38 1.45
CA HIS A 74 -8.48 1.26 0.31
C HIS A 74 -9.69 2.11 -0.06
N GLN A 75 -10.89 1.53 -0.06
CA GLN A 75 -12.11 2.27 -0.32
C GLN A 75 -12.26 3.41 0.69
N THR A 76 -12.12 3.12 1.98
CA THR A 76 -12.29 4.11 3.05
C THR A 76 -11.26 5.23 2.96
N LEU A 77 -10.00 4.91 2.65
CA LEU A 77 -8.93 5.90 2.52
C LEU A 77 -9.14 6.85 1.34
N PHE A 78 -9.59 6.34 0.20
CA PHE A 78 -9.57 7.08 -1.07
C PHE A 78 -10.95 7.47 -1.60
N GLN A 79 -12.04 7.14 -0.89
CA GLN A 79 -13.42 7.40 -1.34
C GLN A 79 -13.70 8.88 -1.63
N ASP A 80 -13.03 9.82 -0.99
CA ASP A 80 -13.26 11.26 -1.21
C ASP A 80 -12.45 11.82 -2.39
N VAL A 81 -11.53 11.03 -2.95
CA VAL A 81 -10.59 11.46 -3.99
C VAL A 81 -10.89 10.76 -5.31
N TYR A 82 -11.13 9.46 -5.28
CA TYR A 82 -11.18 8.62 -6.47
C TYR A 82 -12.49 7.83 -6.59
N ASP A 83 -13.10 7.85 -7.78
CA ASP A 83 -14.29 7.05 -8.08
C ASP A 83 -14.01 5.53 -8.08
N TRP A 84 -12.75 5.13 -8.24
CA TRP A 84 -12.29 3.74 -8.26
C TRP A 84 -11.76 3.25 -6.90
N ALA A 85 -11.96 3.99 -5.81
CA ALA A 85 -11.51 3.57 -4.48
C ALA A 85 -12.03 2.17 -4.10
N GLY A 86 -11.13 1.27 -3.70
CA GLY A 86 -11.43 -0.12 -3.35
C GLY A 86 -11.51 -1.07 -4.55
N LYS A 87 -11.26 -0.59 -5.77
CA LYS A 87 -11.21 -1.39 -6.98
C LYS A 87 -9.77 -1.69 -7.37
N GLU A 88 -9.55 -2.91 -7.85
CA GLU A 88 -8.29 -3.31 -8.46
C GLU A 88 -7.97 -2.43 -9.67
N ARG A 89 -6.68 -2.28 -9.97
CA ARG A 89 -6.26 -1.66 -11.22
C ARG A 89 -6.62 -2.57 -12.40
N THR A 90 -7.10 -1.98 -13.48
CA THR A 90 -7.47 -2.71 -14.71
C THR A 90 -6.30 -2.92 -15.67
N GLY A 91 -5.12 -2.37 -15.37
CA GLY A 91 -3.94 -2.53 -16.19
C GLY A 91 -2.64 -2.37 -15.40
N PRO A 92 -1.49 -2.49 -16.05
CA PRO A 92 -1.32 -3.03 -17.41
C PRO A 92 -1.72 -4.52 -17.48
N LEU A 93 -2.11 -4.98 -18.68
CA LEU A 93 -2.44 -6.40 -18.94
C LEU A 93 -1.19 -7.30 -18.92
N ASN A 94 -0.04 -6.72 -19.22
CA ASN A 94 1.27 -7.33 -19.06
C ASN A 94 1.90 -6.90 -17.73
N GLN A 95 3.11 -7.37 -17.44
CA GLN A 95 3.84 -7.01 -16.23
C GLN A 95 3.96 -5.48 -16.10
N MET A 96 3.55 -4.94 -14.95
CA MET A 96 3.77 -3.54 -14.63
C MET A 96 5.20 -3.39 -14.13
N SER A 97 5.90 -2.33 -14.50
CA SER A 97 7.20 -2.03 -13.88
C SER A 97 7.20 -0.63 -13.28
N LYS A 98 8.01 -0.47 -12.23
CA LYS A 98 8.47 0.84 -11.78
C LYS A 98 9.98 0.87 -11.84
N SER A 99 10.52 1.98 -12.30
CA SER A 99 11.96 2.19 -12.34
C SER A 99 12.44 2.78 -11.02
N GLY A 100 13.62 2.35 -10.56
CA GLY A 100 14.26 2.84 -9.34
C GLY A 100 15.75 2.51 -9.33
N PRO A 101 16.52 3.01 -8.35
CA PRO A 101 17.95 2.71 -8.25
C PRO A 101 18.16 1.21 -8.01
N ASP A 102 19.25 0.63 -8.53
CA ASP A 102 19.62 -0.77 -8.31
C ASP A 102 19.99 -1.03 -6.84
N VAL A 103 18.98 -1.41 -6.06
CA VAL A 103 19.16 -1.72 -4.64
C VAL A 103 19.79 -3.09 -4.40
N VAL A 104 19.98 -3.92 -5.43
CA VAL A 104 20.54 -5.26 -5.29
C VAL A 104 22.06 -5.18 -5.26
N ASN A 105 22.63 -4.44 -6.21
CA ASN A 105 24.08 -4.36 -6.40
C ASN A 105 24.72 -3.12 -5.75
N TYR A 106 23.92 -2.15 -5.30
CA TYR A 106 24.40 -0.90 -4.69
C TYR A 106 23.78 -0.66 -3.30
N PRO A 107 24.52 0.02 -2.40
CA PRO A 107 23.98 0.36 -1.09
C PRO A 107 22.82 1.37 -1.18
N PRO A 108 21.90 1.40 -0.20
CA PRO A 108 20.84 2.38 -0.18
C PRO A 108 21.37 3.83 -0.21
N GLY A 109 20.82 4.63 -1.11
CA GLY A 109 21.21 6.03 -1.29
C GLY A 109 22.47 6.26 -2.15
N ASP A 110 23.05 5.21 -2.76
CA ASP A 110 24.21 5.39 -3.64
C ASP A 110 23.84 6.24 -4.88
N PRO A 111 24.46 7.42 -5.07
CA PRO A 111 24.18 8.29 -6.21
C PRO A 111 24.63 7.71 -7.55
N HIS A 112 25.47 6.66 -7.54
CA HIS A 112 25.96 5.97 -8.73
C HIS A 112 25.15 4.72 -9.09
N ALA A 113 24.15 4.36 -8.28
CA ALA A 113 23.27 3.24 -8.59
C ALA A 113 22.52 3.50 -9.92
N PRO A 114 22.64 2.62 -10.93
CA PRO A 114 21.88 2.77 -12.16
C PRO A 114 20.39 2.56 -11.90
N THR A 115 19.55 3.10 -12.78
CA THR A 115 18.11 2.85 -12.73
C THR A 115 17.77 1.50 -13.36
N VAL A 116 17.03 0.66 -12.65
CA VAL A 116 16.55 -0.66 -13.09
C VAL A 116 15.04 -0.77 -12.93
N ASN A 117 14.44 -1.79 -13.54
CA ASN A 117 12.99 -2.02 -13.51
C ASN A 117 12.60 -3.09 -12.49
N TYR A 118 11.64 -2.76 -11.63
CA TYR A 118 11.02 -3.66 -10.66
C TYR A 118 9.62 -4.06 -11.13
N GLY A 119 9.41 -5.36 -11.38
CA GLY A 119 8.19 -5.90 -12.01
C GLY A 119 7.13 -6.34 -11.01
N TYR A 120 5.89 -5.88 -11.18
CA TYR A 120 4.70 -6.21 -10.41
C TYR A 120 3.74 -7.06 -11.24
N TYR A 121 2.76 -7.67 -10.60
CA TYR A 121 1.82 -8.57 -11.27
C TYR A 121 1.10 -7.89 -12.46
N PRO A 122 0.75 -8.61 -13.54
CA PRO A 122 -0.19 -8.11 -14.53
C PRO A 122 -1.59 -8.01 -13.93
N ALA A 123 -2.42 -7.06 -14.40
CA ALA A 123 -3.76 -6.85 -13.85
C ALA A 123 -4.65 -8.12 -13.79
N PRO A 124 -4.67 -8.99 -14.83
CA PRO A 124 -5.45 -10.22 -14.79
C PRO A 124 -5.06 -11.21 -13.68
N ALA A 125 -3.86 -11.10 -13.10
CA ALA A 125 -3.36 -12.03 -12.08
C ALA A 125 -3.55 -11.51 -10.64
N ILE A 126 -4.00 -10.27 -10.45
CA ILE A 126 -4.05 -9.62 -9.12
C ILE A 126 -4.95 -10.38 -8.16
N ALA A 127 -6.20 -10.67 -8.56
CA ALA A 127 -7.19 -11.28 -7.67
C ALA A 127 -6.73 -12.65 -7.17
N ASP A 128 -6.32 -13.53 -8.08
CA ASP A 128 -5.86 -14.88 -7.73
C ASP A 128 -4.61 -14.86 -6.84
N ALA A 129 -3.65 -13.97 -7.13
CA ALA A 129 -2.43 -13.83 -6.34
C ALA A 129 -2.73 -13.29 -4.93
N ALA A 130 -3.58 -12.27 -4.82
CA ALA A 130 -4.00 -11.71 -3.54
C ALA A 130 -4.76 -12.75 -2.70
N ASP A 131 -5.78 -13.39 -3.27
CA ASP A 131 -6.56 -14.41 -2.57
C ASP A 131 -5.71 -15.60 -2.14
N LEU A 132 -4.71 -15.99 -2.93
CA LEU A 132 -3.74 -17.00 -2.52
C LEU A 132 -2.94 -16.55 -1.30
N GLN A 133 -2.45 -15.31 -1.29
CA GLN A 133 -1.66 -14.81 -0.17
C GLN A 133 -2.47 -14.63 1.11
N PHE A 134 -3.66 -14.05 1.02
CA PHE A 134 -4.51 -13.91 2.20
C PHE A 134 -4.94 -15.27 2.76
N ARG A 135 -5.12 -16.30 1.92
CA ARG A 135 -5.31 -17.68 2.38
C ARG A 135 -4.08 -18.24 3.10
N ARG A 136 -2.87 -17.91 2.65
CA ARG A 136 -1.62 -18.30 3.34
C ARG A 136 -1.51 -17.62 4.70
N LEU A 137 -1.77 -16.31 4.77
CA LEU A 137 -1.79 -15.56 6.02
C LEU A 137 -2.80 -16.14 7.02
N ALA A 138 -4.02 -16.47 6.56
CA ALA A 138 -5.04 -17.10 7.40
C ALA A 138 -4.60 -18.49 7.92
N LYS A 139 -3.96 -19.32 7.09
CA LYS A 139 -3.41 -20.63 7.51
C LYS A 139 -2.29 -20.52 8.55
N GLN A 140 -1.60 -19.38 8.60
CA GLN A 140 -0.56 -19.08 9.58
C GLN A 140 -1.11 -18.41 10.86
N ASP A 141 -2.42 -18.56 11.09
CA ASP A 141 -3.18 -17.98 12.21
C ASP A 141 -3.02 -16.46 12.34
N LEU A 142 -2.95 -15.75 11.20
CA LEU A 142 -2.78 -14.30 11.15
C LEU A 142 -1.54 -13.82 11.94
N LEU A 143 -0.51 -14.67 11.97
CA LEU A 143 0.74 -14.45 12.69
C LEU A 143 0.63 -14.35 14.22
N ARG A 144 -0.51 -14.75 14.80
CA ARG A 144 -0.69 -14.74 16.26
C ARG A 144 0.15 -15.79 16.96
N GLY A 145 0.48 -15.50 18.22
CA GLY A 145 1.21 -16.44 19.10
C GLY A 145 2.67 -16.68 18.71
N ARG A 146 3.20 -15.90 17.76
CA ARG A 146 4.59 -15.98 17.29
C ARG A 146 5.50 -15.12 18.17
N GLY A 147 6.72 -15.60 18.41
CA GLY A 147 7.78 -14.76 18.98
C GLY A 147 8.19 -13.65 18.00
N ARG A 148 8.89 -12.62 18.50
CA ARG A 148 9.18 -11.41 17.72
C ARG A 148 9.86 -11.70 16.38
N GLU A 149 10.83 -12.60 16.37
CA GLU A 149 11.56 -12.99 15.16
C GLU A 149 10.63 -13.67 14.15
N GLU A 150 9.91 -14.71 14.55
CA GLU A 150 8.96 -15.42 13.69
C GLU A 150 7.83 -14.51 13.17
N PHE A 151 7.37 -13.56 14.01
CA PHE A 151 6.39 -12.57 13.61
C PHE A 151 6.98 -11.62 12.55
N LEU A 152 8.19 -11.12 12.74
CA LEU A 152 8.86 -10.22 11.80
C LEU A 152 9.09 -10.89 10.45
N THR A 153 9.58 -12.13 10.43
CA THR A 153 9.77 -12.89 9.20
C THR A 153 8.44 -13.06 8.47
N GLY A 154 7.39 -13.52 9.15
CA GLY A 154 6.06 -13.66 8.54
C GLY A 154 5.47 -12.33 8.05
N LEU A 155 5.64 -11.25 8.83
CA LEU A 155 5.18 -9.91 8.45
C LEU A 155 5.88 -9.42 7.19
N ALA A 156 7.20 -9.59 7.10
CA ALA A 156 7.99 -9.21 5.94
C ALA A 156 7.65 -10.05 4.70
N GLU A 157 7.43 -11.36 4.84
CA GLU A 157 7.01 -12.24 3.74
C GLU A 157 5.67 -11.77 3.14
N HIS A 158 4.64 -11.60 3.98
CA HIS A 158 3.31 -11.20 3.51
C HIS A 158 3.29 -9.78 2.95
N TRP A 159 4.00 -8.84 3.59
CA TRP A 159 4.08 -7.47 3.10
C TRP A 159 4.85 -7.40 1.78
N GLY A 160 5.95 -8.13 1.65
CA GLY A 160 6.72 -8.23 0.42
C GLY A 160 5.88 -8.72 -0.76
N GLU A 161 5.11 -9.79 -0.59
CA GLU A 161 4.25 -10.29 -1.66
C GLU A 161 3.11 -9.32 -1.97
N ILE A 162 2.38 -8.83 -0.96
CA ILE A 162 1.26 -7.89 -1.18
C ILE A 162 1.75 -6.61 -1.87
N ASN A 163 2.97 -6.16 -1.57
CA ASN A 163 3.63 -5.06 -2.28
C ASN A 163 3.84 -5.37 -3.77
N THR A 164 4.28 -6.59 -4.09
CA THR A 164 4.57 -7.03 -5.47
C THR A 164 3.29 -7.26 -6.28
N ILE A 165 2.21 -7.70 -5.64
CA ILE A 165 0.87 -7.80 -6.25
C ILE A 165 0.38 -6.41 -6.71
N HIS A 166 0.59 -5.38 -5.87
CA HIS A 166 0.29 -3.99 -6.19
C HIS A 166 -1.14 -3.79 -6.73
N SER A 167 -2.13 -4.18 -5.91
CA SER A 167 -3.52 -4.35 -6.33
C SER A 167 -4.19 -3.12 -6.94
N PHE A 168 -3.84 -1.92 -6.48
CA PHE A 168 -4.58 -0.70 -6.78
C PHE A 168 -3.85 0.21 -7.76
N ARG A 169 -4.57 1.15 -8.38
CA ARG A 169 -3.98 2.12 -9.31
C ARG A 169 -3.04 3.10 -8.62
N GLU A 170 -3.43 3.59 -7.45
CA GLU A 170 -2.63 4.43 -6.54
C GLU A 170 -3.08 4.11 -5.10
N GLY A 171 -2.28 4.46 -4.10
CA GLY A 171 -2.66 4.30 -2.69
C GLY A 171 -2.26 2.97 -2.04
N ASN A 172 -1.52 2.12 -2.75
CA ASN A 172 -1.08 0.81 -2.27
C ASN A 172 -0.34 0.88 -0.92
N THR A 173 0.69 1.72 -0.81
CA THR A 173 1.53 1.80 0.39
C THR A 173 0.73 2.27 1.62
N ARG A 174 -0.13 3.29 1.50
CA ARG A 174 -0.97 3.78 2.61
C ARG A 174 -1.98 2.73 3.07
N THR A 175 -2.60 2.04 2.12
CA THR A 175 -3.52 0.93 2.41
C THR A 175 -2.81 -0.20 3.15
N GLN A 176 -1.61 -0.57 2.71
CA GLN A 176 -0.80 -1.59 3.36
C GLN A 176 -0.38 -1.20 4.78
N PHE A 177 0.03 0.05 5.01
CA PHE A 177 0.37 0.50 6.36
C PHE A 177 -0.79 0.36 7.34
N VAL A 178 -2.00 0.72 6.94
CA VAL A 178 -3.20 0.52 7.79
C VAL A 178 -3.43 -0.97 8.03
N PHE A 179 -3.45 -1.78 6.97
CA PHE A 179 -3.70 -3.22 7.08
C PHE A 179 -2.67 -3.93 7.99
N PHE A 180 -1.37 -3.67 7.77
CA PHE A 180 -0.30 -4.33 8.53
C PHE A 180 -0.13 -3.77 9.95
N SER A 181 -0.50 -2.52 10.20
CA SER A 181 -0.61 -1.99 11.56
C SER A 181 -1.73 -2.72 12.32
N GLU A 182 -2.91 -2.87 11.71
CA GLU A 182 -4.02 -3.65 12.29
C GLU A 182 -3.65 -5.11 12.53
N LEU A 183 -2.98 -5.76 11.56
CA LEU A 183 -2.52 -7.14 11.68
C LEU A 183 -1.50 -7.29 12.82
N SER A 184 -0.55 -6.37 12.92
CA SER A 184 0.45 -6.38 13.99
C SER A 184 -0.22 -6.28 15.35
N ARG A 185 -1.16 -5.34 15.52
CA ARG A 185 -1.92 -5.18 16.78
C ARG A 185 -2.72 -6.43 17.11
N HIS A 186 -3.32 -7.06 16.11
CA HIS A 186 -4.04 -8.33 16.27
C HIS A 186 -3.11 -9.47 16.75
N ALA A 187 -1.84 -9.45 16.35
CA ALA A 187 -0.82 -10.41 16.73
C ALA A 187 -0.08 -10.07 18.04
N GLY A 188 -0.37 -8.93 18.68
CA GLY A 188 0.26 -8.52 19.94
C GLY A 188 1.48 -7.59 19.77
N TYR A 189 1.68 -7.02 18.59
CA TYR A 189 2.75 -6.08 18.29
C TYR A 189 2.19 -4.72 17.86
N GLU A 190 2.96 -3.66 18.02
CA GLU A 190 2.61 -2.32 17.54
C GLU A 190 3.66 -1.88 16.52
N LEU A 191 3.21 -1.36 15.38
CA LEU A 191 4.07 -0.83 14.34
C LEU A 191 3.97 0.69 14.34
N ASP A 192 5.07 1.37 14.66
CA ASP A 192 5.18 2.82 14.59
C ASP A 192 5.24 3.29 13.13
N ILE A 193 4.07 3.44 12.52
CA ILE A 193 3.95 3.82 11.12
C ILE A 193 4.44 5.25 10.83
N ALA A 194 4.59 6.10 11.86
CA ALA A 194 5.04 7.48 11.67
C ALA A 194 6.50 7.55 11.18
N GLN A 195 7.31 6.53 11.48
CA GLN A 195 8.68 6.40 10.99
C GLN A 195 8.78 6.20 9.47
N PHE A 196 7.66 5.87 8.80
CA PHE A 196 7.63 5.72 7.34
C PHE A 196 6.96 6.89 6.61
N SER A 197 6.68 7.99 7.31
CA SER A 197 6.14 9.21 6.69
C SER A 197 7.14 9.80 5.67
N GLU A 198 6.67 10.65 4.75
CA GLU A 198 7.44 11.11 3.58
C GLU A 198 8.82 11.67 3.93
N ASN A 199 8.92 12.39 5.05
CA ASN A 199 10.14 13.04 5.51
C ASN A 199 10.90 12.23 6.57
N ALA A 200 10.41 11.04 6.93
CA ALA A 200 11.05 10.23 7.95
C ALA A 200 12.21 9.39 7.36
N PRO A 201 13.36 9.30 8.05
CA PRO A 201 14.54 8.59 7.54
C PRO A 201 14.29 7.13 7.15
N LEU A 202 13.42 6.43 7.89
CA LEU A 202 13.17 5.00 7.70
C LEU A 202 12.35 4.70 6.43
N ARG A 203 11.67 5.69 5.86
CA ARG A 203 10.87 5.52 4.64
C ARG A 203 11.73 5.09 3.45
N THR A 204 12.88 5.72 3.26
CA THR A 204 13.78 5.39 2.14
C THR A 204 14.28 3.96 2.27
N GLU A 205 14.71 3.56 3.46
CA GLU A 205 15.13 2.18 3.72
C GLU A 205 13.99 1.18 3.44
N PHE A 206 12.76 1.50 3.85
CA PHE A 206 11.58 0.66 3.59
C PHE A 206 11.27 0.50 2.11
N VAL A 207 11.34 1.59 1.33
CA VAL A 207 11.16 1.52 -0.13
C VAL A 207 12.22 0.64 -0.77
N TYR A 208 13.48 0.79 -0.36
CA TYR A 208 14.60 0.02 -0.91
C TYR A 208 14.52 -1.45 -0.52
N ALA A 209 14.12 -1.75 0.72
CA ALA A 209 13.89 -3.10 1.19
C ALA A 209 12.80 -3.83 0.38
N ARG A 210 11.71 -3.13 0.01
CA ARG A 210 10.66 -3.69 -0.84
C ARG A 210 11.13 -3.97 -2.26
N PHE A 211 11.91 -3.07 -2.85
CA PHE A 211 12.54 -3.32 -4.16
C PHE A 211 13.52 -4.51 -4.11
N TYR A 212 14.30 -4.61 -3.04
CA TYR A 212 15.21 -5.74 -2.84
C TYR A 212 14.44 -7.06 -2.72
N ASN A 213 13.37 -7.09 -1.93
CA ASN A 213 12.50 -8.24 -1.80
C ASN A 213 11.87 -8.65 -3.15
N GLN A 214 11.36 -7.67 -3.90
CA GLN A 214 10.75 -7.90 -5.20
C GLN A 214 11.73 -8.51 -6.23
N SER A 215 13.01 -8.12 -6.18
CA SER A 215 14.03 -8.63 -7.11
C SER A 215 14.68 -9.94 -6.69
N THR A 216 14.72 -10.24 -5.38
CA THR A 216 15.54 -11.34 -4.84
C THR A 216 14.74 -12.39 -4.07
N THR A 217 13.45 -12.13 -3.83
CA THR A 217 12.54 -12.87 -2.93
C THR A 217 12.97 -12.93 -1.46
N ARG A 218 14.12 -12.35 -1.10
CA ARG A 218 14.61 -12.29 0.28
C ARG A 218 13.90 -11.22 1.10
N THR A 219 13.71 -11.47 2.38
CA THR A 219 12.99 -10.60 3.32
C THR A 219 13.89 -9.88 4.31
N ASP A 220 15.17 -10.24 4.40
CA ASP A 220 16.10 -9.76 5.44
C ASP A 220 16.18 -8.24 5.58
N ARG A 221 16.19 -7.50 4.45
CA ARG A 221 16.20 -6.02 4.50
C ARG A 221 14.87 -5.45 4.97
N LEU A 222 13.76 -6.12 4.63
CA LEU A 222 12.43 -5.71 5.04
C LEU A 222 12.21 -6.01 6.53
N GLU A 223 12.66 -7.18 7.00
CA GLU A 223 12.71 -7.53 8.42
C GLU A 223 13.53 -6.53 9.22
N ALA A 224 14.74 -6.19 8.77
CA ALA A 224 15.61 -5.24 9.45
C ALA A 224 14.96 -3.86 9.60
N VAL A 225 14.28 -3.38 8.56
CA VAL A 225 13.58 -2.09 8.58
C VAL A 225 12.33 -2.12 9.45
N LEU A 226 11.51 -3.16 9.34
CA LEU A 226 10.30 -3.31 10.15
C LEU A 226 10.63 -3.46 11.64
N ASN A 227 11.71 -4.17 11.97
CA ASN A 227 12.19 -4.36 13.33
C ASN A 227 12.49 -3.03 14.04
N LYS A 228 12.97 -2.01 13.33
CA LYS A 228 13.25 -0.66 13.87
C LYS A 228 11.98 0.07 14.31
N ALA A 229 10.82 -0.26 13.73
CA ALA A 229 9.54 0.36 14.02
C ALA A 229 8.58 -0.53 14.82
N LEU A 230 8.96 -1.78 15.13
CA LEU A 230 8.09 -2.74 15.79
C LEU A 230 8.33 -2.76 17.31
N THR A 231 7.27 -2.68 18.10
CA THR A 231 7.31 -2.84 19.56
C THR A 231 6.32 -3.92 20.00
N GLU A 232 6.52 -4.50 21.18
CA GLU A 232 5.54 -5.41 21.77
C GLU A 232 4.44 -4.60 22.47
N VAL A 233 3.18 -5.04 22.35
CA VAL A 233 2.09 -4.43 23.09
C VAL A 233 2.24 -4.82 24.56
N SER A 234 2.71 -3.88 25.38
CA SER A 234 2.73 -4.02 26.83
C SER A 234 1.36 -4.46 27.35
N MET A 235 1.32 -5.52 28.16
CA MET A 235 0.10 -6.01 28.83
C MET A 235 -0.50 -4.98 29.83
N ALA A 236 0.15 -3.83 30.05
CA ALA A 236 -0.28 -2.83 31.03
C ALA A 236 -1.49 -1.97 30.62
N THR A 237 -2.01 -2.08 29.38
CA THR A 237 -3.20 -1.33 28.93
C THR A 237 -4.47 -2.17 28.83
N LYS A 238 -4.46 -3.42 29.33
CA LYS A 238 -5.70 -4.15 29.62
C LYS A 238 -6.10 -3.82 31.06
N PHE A 239 -7.28 -3.21 31.20
CA PHE A 239 -7.94 -2.75 32.43
C PHE A 239 -7.61 -1.32 32.89
N SER A 240 -8.48 -0.40 32.50
CA SER A 240 -9.13 0.49 33.46
C SER A 240 -10.62 0.54 33.14
N PRO A 241 -11.49 0.43 34.16
CA PRO A 241 -12.94 0.26 34.01
C PRO A 241 -13.64 1.49 33.39
#